data_AF-A0A368ZDL0-F1
#
_entry.id   AF-A0A368ZDL0-F1
#
_cell.length_a   1.000
_cell.length_b   1.000
_cell.length_c   1.000
_cell.angle_alpha   90.00
_cell.angle_beta   90.00
_cell.angle_gamma   90.00
#
_symmetry.space_group_name_H-M   'P 1'
#
loop_
_entity.id
_entity.type
_entity.pdbx_description
1 polymer ?
#
loop_
_entity_poly.entity_id
_entity_poly.type
_entity_poly.pdbx_seq_one_letter_code
_entity_poly.pdbx_strand_id
1 'polypeptide(L)'
;MFNFLKDHKNAIYGGLIATCFTGMGVFMLGNVTGYEAEHLLEESLGGLNMLCNTIVLASATILALLLTLLSVSFGTEMSLKKVHYQQVLSIAKFDVILFVAALILFQFFNIPIIESDNVPTHWFSIIYWVTLAMTSVISGMMITVILMLYSAITNLIAIIGLGKNHPMISEENLDKELEKEKSDLES
;
A
#
# COMPACT_ATOMS: atom_id res chain seq x y z
N MET A 1 -7.36 -12.01 6.50
CA MET A 1 -6.50 -10.85 6.86
C MET A 1 -5.25 -11.27 7.63
N PHE A 2 -5.31 -12.21 8.59
CA PHE A 2 -4.13 -12.67 9.34
C PHE A 2 -3.09 -13.49 8.53
N ASN A 3 -3.51 -14.36 7.61
CA ASN A 3 -2.56 -15.10 6.75
C ASN A 3 -1.85 -14.18 5.73
N PHE A 4 -2.45 -13.04 5.40
CA PHE A 4 -1.91 -12.03 4.49
C PHE A 4 -0.73 -11.25 5.13
N LEU A 5 -0.85 -10.92 6.42
CA LEU A 5 0.24 -10.34 7.20
C LEU A 5 1.46 -11.26 7.21
N LYS A 6 1.26 -12.58 7.24
CA LYS A 6 2.37 -13.55 7.30
C LYS A 6 3.15 -13.65 5.99
N ASP A 7 2.47 -13.58 4.83
CA ASP A 7 3.11 -13.68 3.50
C ASP A 7 3.78 -12.38 3.03
N HIS A 8 3.23 -11.21 3.37
CA HIS A 8 3.80 -9.90 2.99
C HIS A 8 4.39 -9.13 4.18
N LYS A 9 4.84 -9.87 5.20
CA LYS A 9 5.37 -9.32 6.46
C LYS A 9 6.40 -8.22 6.21
N ASN A 10 7.32 -8.44 5.27
CA ASN A 10 8.39 -7.49 4.94
C ASN A 10 7.86 -6.19 4.33
N ALA A 11 6.84 -6.26 3.48
CA ALA A 11 6.24 -5.07 2.87
C ALA A 11 5.49 -4.23 3.91
N ILE A 12 4.75 -4.89 4.80
CA ILE A 12 4.04 -4.22 5.89
C ILE A 12 5.04 -3.60 6.87
N TYR A 13 6.09 -4.32 7.27
CA TYR A 13 7.15 -3.74 8.11
C TYR A 13 7.82 -2.54 7.45
N GLY A 14 8.10 -2.61 6.15
CA GLY A 14 8.68 -1.48 5.41
C GLY A 14 7.78 -0.23 5.46
N GLY A 15 6.48 -0.39 5.21
CA GLY A 15 5.52 0.71 5.32
C GLY A 15 5.36 1.23 6.75
N LEU A 16 5.31 0.34 7.74
CA LEU A 16 5.18 0.70 9.15
C LEU A 16 6.42 1.47 9.63
N ILE A 17 7.61 1.04 9.24
CA ILE A 17 8.87 1.75 9.52
C ILE A 17 8.84 3.13 8.87
N ALA A 18 8.38 3.25 7.62
CA ALA A 18 8.30 4.54 6.94
C ALA A 18 7.27 5.48 7.59
N THR A 19 6.09 4.98 7.99
CA THR A 19 5.12 5.77 8.76
C THR A 19 5.71 6.18 10.10
N CYS A 20 6.36 5.28 10.84
CA CYS A 20 7.00 5.65 12.11
C CYS A 20 8.11 6.68 11.91
N PHE A 21 8.94 6.54 10.86
CA PHE A 21 10.04 7.46 10.57
C PHE A 21 9.51 8.86 10.21
N THR A 22 8.54 8.94 9.30
CA THR A 22 7.91 10.21 8.92
C THR A 22 7.12 10.82 10.06
N GLY A 23 6.37 10.02 10.83
CA GLY A 23 5.63 10.46 12.01
C GLY A 23 6.53 10.90 13.16
N MET A 24 7.72 10.32 13.29
CA MET A 24 8.73 10.79 14.25
C MET A 24 9.28 12.15 13.84
N GLY A 25 9.50 12.39 12.54
CA GLY A 25 9.83 13.71 12.02
C GLY A 25 8.76 14.76 12.36
N VAL A 26 7.48 14.37 12.26
CA VAL A 26 6.35 15.20 12.69
C VAL A 26 6.41 15.48 14.20
N PHE A 27 6.62 14.47 15.02
CA PHE A 27 6.71 14.62 16.49
C PHE A 27 7.86 15.54 16.94
N MET A 28 8.95 15.60 16.18
CA MET A 28 10.09 16.47 16.48
C MET A 28 9.82 17.97 16.31
N LEU A 29 8.72 18.38 15.66
CA LEU A 29 8.33 19.79 15.51
C LEU A 29 7.92 20.45 16.83
N GLY A 30 7.65 19.68 17.90
CA GLY A 30 7.31 20.23 19.21
C GLY A 30 5.86 20.71 19.32
N ASN A 31 5.56 21.71 20.16
CA ASN A 31 4.22 22.28 20.28
C ASN A 31 4.08 23.49 19.36
N VAL A 32 3.05 23.46 18.52
CA VAL A 32 2.73 24.53 17.56
C VAL A 32 1.46 25.24 18.02
N THR A 33 1.52 26.57 18.15
CA THR A 33 0.36 27.39 18.52
C THR A 33 -0.70 27.41 17.41
N GLY A 34 -1.96 27.74 17.73
CA GLY A 34 -3.03 27.73 16.73
C GLY A 34 -2.77 28.63 15.52
N TYR A 35 -2.22 29.82 15.76
CA TYR A 35 -1.85 30.78 14.71
C TYR A 35 -0.68 30.29 13.85
N GLU A 36 0.33 29.69 14.48
CA GLU A 36 1.47 29.12 13.76
C GLU A 36 1.07 27.88 12.95
N ALA A 37 0.15 27.07 13.48
CA ALA A 37 -0.40 25.90 12.81
C ALA A 37 -1.20 26.30 11.56
N GLU A 38 -1.96 27.39 11.62
CA GLU A 38 -2.68 27.96 10.47
C GLU A 38 -1.71 28.36 9.35
N HIS A 39 -0.67 29.14 9.67
CA HIS A 39 0.34 29.54 8.70
C HIS A 39 1.10 28.34 8.10
N LEU A 40 1.50 27.37 8.93
CA LEU A 40 2.20 26.17 8.46
C LEU A 40 1.30 25.28 7.60
N LEU A 41 0.00 25.21 7.89
CA LEU A 41 -0.97 24.51 7.04
C LEU A 41 -1.04 25.17 5.67
N GLU A 42 -1.21 26.50 5.63
CA GLU A 42 -1.31 27.26 4.37
C GLU A 42 -0.10 27.05 3.46
N GLU A 43 1.12 27.15 4.01
CA GLU A 43 2.36 26.88 3.29
C GLU A 43 2.47 25.41 2.83
N SER A 44 1.95 24.47 3.62
CA SER A 44 2.04 23.03 3.34
C SER A 44 0.98 22.53 2.35
N LEU A 45 -0.16 23.22 2.20
CA LEU A 45 -1.30 22.77 1.40
C LEU A 45 -0.92 22.39 -0.02
N GLY A 46 -0.05 23.18 -0.68
CA GLY A 46 0.44 22.88 -2.02
C GLY A 46 1.20 21.55 -2.09
N GLY A 47 2.10 21.32 -1.12
CA GLY A 47 2.86 20.08 -1.02
C GLY A 47 1.99 18.86 -0.72
N LEU A 48 1.01 19.02 0.19
CA LEU A 48 0.07 17.96 0.55
C LEU A 48 -0.83 17.57 -0.62
N ASN A 49 -1.34 18.56 -1.36
CA ASN A 49 -2.13 18.34 -2.56
C ASN A 49 -1.33 17.62 -3.66
N MET A 50 -0.07 18.02 -3.86
CA MET A 50 0.82 17.34 -4.80
C MET A 50 1.08 15.88 -4.40
N LEU A 51 1.29 15.62 -3.11
CA LEU A 51 1.48 14.27 -2.58
C LEU A 51 0.24 13.39 -2.83
N CYS A 52 -0.96 13.87 -2.47
CA CYS A 52 -2.20 13.12 -2.70
C CYS A 52 -2.42 12.84 -4.19
N ASN A 53 -2.25 13.83 -5.06
CA ASN A 53 -2.40 13.64 -6.51
C ASN A 53 -1.37 12.64 -7.08
N THR A 54 -0.14 12.68 -6.58
CA THR A 54 0.91 11.73 -6.98
C THR A 54 0.52 10.31 -6.59
N ILE A 55 -0.02 10.12 -5.37
CA ILE A 55 -0.45 8.80 -4.90
C ILE A 55 -1.64 8.29 -5.70
N VAL A 56 -2.63 9.14 -5.99
CA VAL A 56 -3.78 8.78 -6.84
C VAL A 56 -3.32 8.32 -8.22
N LEU A 57 -2.42 9.08 -8.86
CA LEU A 57 -1.86 8.71 -10.16
C LEU A 57 -1.07 7.41 -10.09
N ALA A 58 -0.20 7.27 -9.08
CA ALA A 58 0.62 6.08 -8.92
C ALA A 58 -0.24 4.84 -8.67
N SER A 59 -1.25 4.90 -7.80
CA SER A 59 -2.21 3.81 -7.59
C SER A 59 -2.97 3.45 -8.87
N ALA A 60 -3.44 4.43 -9.66
CA ALA A 60 -4.05 4.12 -10.97
C ALA A 60 -3.10 3.32 -11.88
N THR A 61 -1.82 3.69 -11.92
CA THR A 61 -0.81 2.95 -12.69
C THR A 61 -0.50 1.57 -12.10
N ILE A 62 -0.49 1.40 -10.78
CA ILE A 62 -0.30 0.11 -10.11
C ILE A 62 -1.43 -0.85 -10.49
N LEU A 63 -2.69 -0.42 -10.44
CA LEU A 63 -3.83 -1.24 -10.89
C LEU A 63 -3.68 -1.69 -12.34
N ALA A 64 -3.26 -0.79 -13.23
CA ALA A 64 -3.01 -1.11 -14.63
C ALA A 64 -1.86 -2.12 -14.81
N LEU A 65 -0.77 -1.96 -14.05
CA LEU A 65 0.35 -2.90 -14.05
C LEU A 65 -0.07 -4.28 -13.51
N LEU A 66 -0.89 -4.34 -12.45
CA LEU A 66 -1.43 -5.61 -11.94
C LEU A 66 -2.29 -6.33 -12.98
N LEU A 67 -3.14 -5.60 -13.72
CA LEU A 67 -3.92 -6.16 -14.81
C LEU A 67 -3.02 -6.70 -15.94
N THR A 68 -1.95 -5.98 -16.25
CA THR A 68 -0.94 -6.39 -17.23
C THR A 68 -0.21 -7.66 -16.77
N LEU A 69 0.18 -7.73 -15.50
CA LEU A 69 0.80 -8.92 -14.90
C LEU A 69 -0.13 -10.13 -15.00
N LEU A 70 -1.42 -9.98 -14.67
CA LEU A 70 -2.41 -11.06 -14.80
C LEU A 70 -2.54 -11.52 -16.25
N SER A 71 -2.63 -10.58 -17.19
CA SER A 71 -2.80 -10.87 -18.61
C SER A 71 -1.63 -11.67 -19.19
N VAL A 72 -0.39 -11.33 -18.83
CA VAL A 72 0.81 -12.08 -19.22
C VAL A 72 0.80 -13.49 -18.61
N SER A 73 0.31 -13.59 -17.37
CA SER A 73 0.25 -14.85 -16.64
C SER A 73 -0.73 -15.86 -17.25
N PHE A 74 -1.88 -15.43 -17.77
CA PHE A 74 -2.90 -16.32 -18.35
C PHE A 74 -2.41 -17.13 -19.57
N GLY A 75 -1.36 -16.69 -20.27
CA GLY A 75 -0.85 -17.34 -21.48
C GLY A 75 0.20 -18.44 -21.27
N THR A 76 0.65 -18.67 -20.02
CA THR A 76 1.68 -19.66 -19.71
C THR A 76 1.08 -20.93 -19.12
N GLU A 77 1.38 -22.11 -19.69
CA GLU A 77 0.81 -23.43 -19.31
C GLU A 77 1.15 -23.90 -17.88
N MET A 78 1.96 -23.17 -17.13
CA MET A 78 2.13 -23.44 -15.70
C MET A 78 0.94 -22.88 -14.93
N SER A 79 0.05 -23.80 -14.52
CA SER A 79 -1.00 -23.60 -13.53
C SER A 79 -0.57 -22.56 -12.47
N LEU A 80 -1.05 -21.34 -12.64
CA LEU A 80 -0.78 -20.26 -11.71
C LEU A 80 -1.37 -20.65 -10.38
N LYS A 81 -0.50 -21.18 -9.52
CA LYS A 81 -0.83 -21.62 -8.18
C LYS A 81 -1.71 -20.53 -7.57
N LYS A 82 -2.91 -20.92 -7.13
CA LYS A 82 -3.99 -20.06 -6.59
C LYS A 82 -3.48 -18.94 -5.67
N VAL A 83 -2.34 -19.16 -5.02
CA VAL A 83 -1.53 -18.22 -4.24
C VAL A 83 -1.17 -16.93 -5.01
N HIS A 84 -0.69 -16.98 -6.26
CA HIS A 84 -0.30 -15.77 -7.01
C HIS A 84 -1.48 -14.88 -7.37
N TYR A 85 -2.61 -15.46 -7.77
CA TYR A 85 -3.85 -14.71 -7.96
C TYR A 85 -4.34 -14.07 -6.67
N GLN A 86 -4.22 -14.77 -5.54
CA GLN A 86 -4.57 -14.22 -4.23
C GLN A 86 -3.62 -13.09 -3.80
N GLN A 87 -2.32 -13.18 -4.13
CA GLN A 87 -1.35 -12.11 -3.91
C GLN A 87 -1.73 -10.86 -4.71
N VAL A 88 -1.93 -10.98 -6.03
CA VAL A 88 -2.32 -9.86 -6.90
C VAL A 88 -3.64 -9.24 -6.46
N LEU A 89 -4.65 -10.05 -6.15
CA LEU A 89 -5.94 -9.56 -5.63
C LEU A 89 -5.77 -8.79 -4.32
N SER A 90 -4.86 -9.22 -3.46
CA SER A 90 -4.62 -8.54 -2.18
C SER A 90 -3.91 -7.19 -2.37
N ILE A 91 -2.96 -7.11 -3.32
CA ILE A 91 -2.34 -5.82 -3.70
C ILE A 91 -3.42 -4.88 -4.23
N ALA A 92 -4.25 -5.33 -5.17
CA ALA A 92 -5.29 -4.51 -5.76
C ALA A 92 -6.28 -3.97 -4.70
N LYS A 93 -6.66 -4.79 -3.70
CA LYS A 93 -7.51 -4.32 -2.59
C LYS A 93 -6.85 -3.24 -1.76
N PHE A 94 -5.58 -3.41 -1.39
CA PHE A 94 -4.84 -2.42 -0.60
C PHE A 94 -4.64 -1.12 -1.39
N ASP A 95 -4.33 -1.24 -2.68
CA ASP A 95 -4.12 -0.10 -3.57
C ASP A 95 -5.41 0.70 -3.79
N VAL A 96 -6.57 0.03 -3.94
CA VAL A 96 -7.88 0.70 -3.98
C VAL A 96 -8.18 1.44 -2.67
N ILE A 97 -7.88 0.85 -1.52
CA ILE A 97 -8.05 1.53 -0.22
C ILE A 97 -7.17 2.78 -0.15
N LEU A 98 -5.90 2.68 -0.56
CA LEU A 98 -4.98 3.81 -0.63
C LEU A 98 -5.47 4.90 -1.59
N PHE A 99 -5.91 4.52 -2.78
CA PHE A 99 -6.45 5.43 -3.79
C PHE A 99 -7.64 6.23 -3.26
N VAL A 100 -8.62 5.56 -2.67
CA VAL A 100 -9.81 6.19 -2.10
C VAL A 100 -9.45 7.07 -0.91
N ALA A 101 -8.56 6.61 -0.02
CA ALA A 101 -8.10 7.41 1.12
C ALA A 101 -7.37 8.69 0.66
N ALA A 102 -6.52 8.59 -0.36
CA ALA A 102 -5.80 9.73 -0.92
C ALA A 102 -6.75 10.75 -1.56
N LEU A 103 -7.79 10.30 -2.27
CA LEU A 103 -8.83 11.18 -2.83
C LEU A 103 -9.64 11.88 -1.74
N ILE A 104 -10.02 11.17 -0.68
CA ILE A 104 -10.73 11.76 0.46
C ILE A 104 -9.87 12.84 1.12
N LEU A 105 -8.59 12.55 1.40
CA LEU A 105 -7.68 13.56 1.97
C LEU A 105 -7.45 14.74 1.03
N PHE A 106 -7.27 14.49 -0.26
CA PHE A 106 -7.14 15.55 -1.26
C PHE A 106 -8.35 16.48 -1.22
N GLN A 107 -9.56 15.91 -1.20
CA GLN A 107 -10.78 16.71 -1.09
C GLN A 107 -10.79 17.54 0.19
N PHE A 108 -10.41 16.96 1.34
CA PHE A 108 -10.31 17.69 2.60
C PHE A 108 -9.31 18.86 2.54
N PHE A 109 -8.14 18.68 1.94
CA PHE A 109 -7.14 19.74 1.81
C PHE A 109 -7.55 20.86 0.83
N ASN A 110 -8.48 20.58 -0.08
CA ASN A 110 -9.03 21.59 -0.99
C ASN A 110 -10.25 22.34 -0.41
N ILE A 111 -10.73 21.99 0.79
CA ILE A 111 -11.76 22.79 1.47
C ILE A 111 -11.07 24.02 2.09
N PRO A 112 -11.54 25.25 1.81
CA PRO A 112 -10.97 26.48 2.37
C PRO A 112 -11.38 26.66 3.85
N ILE A 113 -10.93 25.75 4.72
CA ILE A 113 -11.22 25.79 6.17
C ILE A 113 -10.47 26.97 6.82
N ILE A 114 -9.29 27.30 6.29
CA ILE A 114 -8.41 28.38 6.78
C ILE A 114 -9.05 29.75 6.57
N GLU A 115 -9.77 29.95 5.46
CA GLU A 115 -10.42 31.22 5.13
C GLU A 115 -11.77 31.43 5.86
N SER A 116 -12.17 30.49 6.72
CA SER A 116 -13.45 30.57 7.41
C SER A 116 -13.34 31.27 8.77
N ASP A 117 -13.94 32.47 8.87
CA ASP A 117 -14.01 33.27 10.11
C ASP A 117 -14.71 32.55 11.30
N ASN A 118 -15.35 31.41 11.07
CA ASN A 118 -16.12 30.67 12.08
C ASN A 118 -15.31 29.59 12.81
N VAL A 119 -14.03 29.37 12.49
CA VAL A 119 -13.20 28.31 13.10
C VAL A 119 -12.35 28.89 14.24
N PRO A 120 -12.50 28.44 15.50
CA PRO A 120 -11.67 28.91 16.60
C PRO A 120 -10.18 28.58 16.39
N THR A 121 -9.29 29.49 16.73
CA THR A 121 -7.83 29.34 16.49
C THR A 121 -7.19 28.10 17.11
N HIS A 122 -7.73 27.59 18.23
CA HIS A 122 -7.25 26.35 18.85
C HIS A 122 -7.51 25.10 17.98
N TRP A 123 -8.50 25.12 17.08
CA TRP A 123 -8.78 24.00 16.19
C TRP A 123 -7.69 23.80 15.13
N PHE A 124 -6.99 24.85 14.72
CA PHE A 124 -5.92 24.75 13.71
C PHE A 124 -4.76 23.86 14.18
N SER A 125 -4.37 23.92 15.46
CA SER A 125 -3.37 23.00 15.99
C SER A 125 -3.81 21.54 15.84
N ILE A 126 -5.07 21.23 16.15
CA ILE A 126 -5.60 19.86 16.02
C ILE A 126 -5.63 19.44 14.55
N ILE A 127 -6.14 20.29 13.67
CA ILE A 127 -6.22 20.02 12.23
C ILE A 127 -4.82 19.79 11.65
N TYR A 128 -3.83 20.58 12.05
CA TYR A 128 -2.44 20.44 11.64
C TYR A 128 -1.86 19.09 12.02
N TRP A 129 -1.95 18.70 13.30
CA TRP A 129 -1.42 17.42 13.76
C TRP A 129 -2.13 16.22 13.14
N VAL A 130 -3.45 16.29 12.98
CA VAL A 130 -4.25 15.24 12.31
C VAL A 130 -3.83 15.12 10.84
N THR A 131 -3.67 16.25 10.16
CA THR A 131 -3.23 16.31 8.76
C THR A 131 -1.87 15.66 8.57
N LEU A 132 -0.88 16.03 9.39
CA LEU A 132 0.46 15.43 9.33
C LEU A 132 0.47 13.94 9.69
N ALA A 133 -0.35 13.51 10.65
CA ALA A 133 -0.49 12.10 10.97
C ALA A 133 -1.07 11.32 9.79
N MET A 134 -2.13 11.85 9.16
CA MET A 134 -2.76 11.22 7.99
C MET A 134 -1.81 11.11 6.80
N THR A 135 -1.00 12.13 6.53
CA THR A 135 -0.05 12.13 5.39
C THR A 135 1.10 11.16 5.61
N SER A 136 1.57 11.00 6.84
CA SER A 136 2.54 9.98 7.24
C SER A 136 1.99 8.55 7.04
N VAL A 137 0.74 8.31 7.43
CA VAL A 137 0.07 7.01 7.24
C VAL A 137 -0.08 6.68 5.76
N ILE A 138 -0.61 7.62 4.96
CA ILE A 138 -0.80 7.42 3.52
C ILE A 138 0.55 7.17 2.80
N SER A 139 1.61 7.87 3.22
CA SER A 139 2.96 7.68 2.67
C SER A 139 3.53 6.29 2.96
N GLY A 140 3.36 5.76 4.18
CA GLY A 140 3.77 4.38 4.49
C GLY A 140 2.89 3.31 3.84
N MET A 141 1.60 3.58 3.67
CA MET A 141 0.71 2.72 2.88
C MET A 141 1.18 2.63 1.43
N MET A 142 1.57 3.76 0.81
CA MET A 142 2.12 3.77 -0.55
C MET A 142 3.36 2.89 -0.66
N ILE A 143 4.31 3.03 0.27
CA ILE A 143 5.52 2.19 0.31
C ILE A 143 5.16 0.71 0.45
N THR A 144 4.17 0.37 1.28
CA THR A 144 3.67 -1.00 1.43
C THR A 144 3.21 -1.56 0.09
N VAL A 145 2.36 -0.84 -0.63
CA VAL A 145 1.83 -1.28 -1.93
C VAL A 145 2.97 -1.47 -2.95
N ILE A 146 3.93 -0.54 -3.01
CA ILE A 146 5.10 -0.65 -3.89
C ILE A 146 5.90 -1.93 -3.57
N LEU A 147 6.17 -2.21 -2.30
CA LEU A 147 6.91 -3.41 -1.89
C LEU A 147 6.15 -4.70 -2.21
N MET A 148 4.83 -4.70 -2.06
CA MET A 148 4.02 -5.84 -2.46
C MET A 148 4.03 -6.06 -3.98
N LEU A 149 3.95 -4.98 -4.77
CA LEU A 149 4.06 -5.04 -6.22
C LEU A 149 5.43 -5.58 -6.65
N TYR A 150 6.51 -5.11 -6.03
CA TYR A 150 7.87 -5.62 -6.28
C TYR A 150 7.96 -7.13 -6.00
N SER A 151 7.38 -7.60 -4.90
CA SER A 151 7.32 -9.03 -4.59
C SER A 151 6.53 -9.83 -5.63
N ALA A 152 5.42 -9.30 -6.15
CA ALA A 152 4.64 -9.96 -7.19
C ALA A 152 5.42 -10.05 -8.52
N ILE A 153 6.10 -8.97 -8.91
CA ILE A 153 6.91 -8.93 -10.13
C ILE A 153 8.09 -9.91 -10.04
N THR A 154 8.82 -9.91 -8.92
CA THR A 154 9.96 -10.83 -8.73
C THR A 154 9.53 -12.30 -8.74
N ASN A 155 8.39 -12.61 -8.13
CA ASN A 155 7.80 -13.96 -8.19
C ASN A 155 7.42 -14.35 -9.63
N LEU A 156 6.82 -13.43 -10.39
CA LEU A 156 6.46 -13.67 -11.78
C LEU A 156 7.71 -13.90 -12.67
N ILE A 157 8.76 -13.10 -12.49
CA ILE A 157 10.04 -13.28 -13.21
C ILE A 157 10.69 -14.62 -12.87
N ALA A 158 10.65 -15.05 -11.61
CA ALA A 158 11.24 -16.33 -11.20
C ALA A 158 10.55 -17.53 -11.86
N ILE A 159 9.22 -17.50 -11.94
CA ILE A 159 8.40 -18.60 -12.48
C ILE A 159 8.38 -18.59 -14.00
N ILE A 160 8.00 -17.46 -14.60
CA ILE A 160 7.80 -17.34 -16.05
C ILE A 160 9.13 -17.10 -16.76
N GLY A 161 9.97 -16.22 -16.23
CA GLY A 161 11.20 -15.78 -16.91
C GLY A 161 12.39 -16.72 -16.72
N LEU A 162 12.56 -17.28 -15.51
CA LEU A 162 13.73 -18.10 -15.17
C LEU A 162 13.42 -19.60 -15.12
N GLY A 163 12.16 -20.01 -15.24
CA GLY A 163 11.75 -21.43 -15.18
C GLY A 163 12.18 -22.13 -13.88
N LYS A 164 12.50 -21.38 -12.82
CA LYS A 164 12.95 -21.94 -11.56
C LYS A 164 11.72 -22.26 -10.71
N ASN A 165 11.50 -23.54 -10.45
CA ASN A 165 10.66 -24.00 -9.35
C ASN A 165 11.28 -23.51 -8.03
N HIS A 166 10.94 -22.29 -7.61
CA HIS A 166 11.56 -21.67 -6.43
C HIS A 166 11.17 -22.47 -5.16
N PRO A 167 12.09 -22.70 -4.20
CA PRO A 167 11.88 -23.57 -3.03
C PRO A 167 10.87 -23.05 -1.97
N MET A 168 10.01 -22.09 -2.31
CA MET A 168 8.92 -21.62 -1.44
C MET A 168 7.58 -22.31 -1.74
N ILE A 169 7.63 -23.45 -2.43
CA ILE A 169 6.58 -24.46 -2.29
C ILE A 169 6.74 -24.99 -0.87
N SER A 170 5.95 -24.43 0.06
CA SER A 170 5.77 -25.01 1.40
C SER A 170 5.72 -26.54 1.26
N GLU A 171 6.63 -27.25 1.92
CA GLU A 171 6.70 -28.73 1.92
C GLU A 171 5.31 -29.35 2.18
N GLU A 172 4.46 -28.63 2.92
CA GLU A 172 3.05 -28.94 3.19
C GLU A 172 2.14 -29.12 1.96
N ASN A 173 2.52 -28.63 0.78
CA ASN A 173 1.75 -28.81 -0.46
C ASN A 173 2.32 -29.92 -1.36
N LEU A 174 3.59 -30.28 -1.20
CA LEU A 174 4.21 -31.38 -1.96
C LEU A 174 3.72 -32.73 -1.42
N ASP A 175 3.58 -32.84 -0.10
CA ASP A 175 3.05 -34.04 0.55
C ASP A 175 1.60 -34.32 0.15
N LYS A 176 0.78 -33.28 -0.03
CA LYS A 176 -0.64 -33.40 -0.43
C LYS A 176 -0.82 -33.76 -1.92
N GLU A 177 0.13 -33.39 -2.78
CA GLU A 177 0.14 -33.81 -4.19
C GLU A 177 0.66 -35.25 -4.33
N LEU A 178 1.69 -35.62 -3.57
CA LEU A 178 2.22 -36.99 -3.54
C LEU A 178 1.25 -38.01 -2.92
N GLU A 179 0.43 -37.61 -1.94
CA GLU A 179 -0.64 -38.44 -1.39
C GLU A 179 -1.80 -38.64 -2.38
N LYS A 180 -2.17 -37.62 -3.16
CA LYS A 180 -3.19 -37.74 -4.20
C LYS A 180 -2.73 -38.61 -5.37
N GLU A 181 -1.49 -38.45 -5.81
CA GLU A 181 -0.95 -39.22 -6.92
C GLU A 181 -0.81 -40.71 -6.55
N LYS A 182 -0.55 -41.03 -5.27
CA LYS A 182 -0.59 -42.41 -4.75
C LYS A 182 -1.99 -42.98 -4.60
N SER A 183 -3.00 -42.18 -4.22
CA SER A 183 -4.38 -42.69 -4.12
C SER A 183 -4.98 -43.03 -5.47
N ASP A 184 -4.59 -42.30 -6.52
CA ASP A 184 -5.12 -42.50 -7.87
C ASP A 184 -4.41 -43.66 -8.62
N LEU A 185 -3.25 -44.11 -8.13
CA LEU A 185 -2.53 -45.30 -8.63
C LEU A 185 -2.95 -46.60 -7.93
N GLU A 186 -3.63 -46.52 -6.78
CA GLU A 186 -4.11 -47.66 -5.99
C GLU A 186 -5.62 -47.95 -6.16
N SER A 187 -6.33 -47.20 -7.01
CA SER A 187 -7.73 -47.43 -7.41
C SER A 187 -7.86 -48.00 -8.82
#